data_AF-M8BID6-F1
#
_entry.id   AF-M8BID6-F1
#
_cell.length_a   1.000
_cell.length_b   1.000
_cell.length_c   1.000
_cell.angle_alpha   90.00
_cell.angle_beta   90.00
_cell.angle_gamma   90.00
#
_symmetry.space_group_name_H-M   'P 1'
#
loop_
_entity.id
_entity.type
_entity.pdbx_description
1 polymer ?
#
loop_
_entity_poly.entity_id
_entity_poly.type
_entity_poly.pdbx_seq_one_letter_code
_entity_poly.pdbx_strand_id
1 'polypeptide(L)'
;MLYPHANSIIVPCFHPRRRMMLPKEHELHLEDGRMGFLNLDIGVFVCPRAPLLEDYHVLCLVEGLLLLQRHRQHDNENGGDVCLLHPFTGSIAKFRPITYATMSLGSIHWSSRMERPYLSLGRVTTSLSIGAERVPMLMIMLLDLSRVLFATTKDKQWSFSAWTFSPDNSIISSSKGKIYMLQKPTSSSSDELQIFQIDPPHHEKTPGFISTSFQPPKVIATCAKGKIHTPFELIECDSEMLLVGPSSHHSNRTVVYRVADLILGRVVPLKSLGGNALLIDIASSQSVIKSSLSVAF
;
A
#
# COMPACT_ATOMS: atom_id res chain seq x y z
N MET A 1 11.96 0.54 29.01
CA MET A 1 10.93 1.25 28.22
C MET A 1 11.62 2.42 27.53
N LEU A 2 12.06 2.26 26.27
CA LEU A 2 12.70 3.33 25.51
C LEU A 2 11.61 4.06 24.73
N TYR A 3 11.30 5.30 25.11
CA TYR A 3 10.37 6.16 24.39
C TYR A 3 11.03 6.66 23.09
N PRO A 4 10.53 6.29 21.90
CA PRO A 4 11.07 6.83 20.65
C PRO A 4 10.31 8.14 20.35
N HIS A 5 10.94 9.29 20.59
CA HIS A 5 10.25 10.60 20.47
C HIS A 5 10.70 11.49 19.32
N ALA A 6 11.51 11.00 18.37
CA ALA A 6 11.78 11.76 17.15
C ALA A 6 11.98 10.92 15.87
N ASN A 7 12.28 9.62 15.99
CA ASN A 7 12.75 8.81 14.86
C ASN A 7 11.92 7.53 14.62
N SER A 8 10.74 7.39 15.23
CA SER A 8 9.96 6.14 15.14
C SER A 8 9.52 5.80 13.71
N ILE A 9 9.24 6.80 12.87
CA ILE A 9 8.92 6.59 11.45
C ILE A 9 10.12 6.05 10.67
N ILE A 10 11.32 6.48 11.03
CA ILE A 10 12.56 6.19 10.30
C ILE A 10 13.12 4.81 10.65
N VAL A 11 12.69 4.24 11.77
CA VAL A 11 13.22 2.99 12.30
C VAL A 11 12.14 1.90 12.15
N PRO A 12 12.27 0.99 11.16
CA PRO A 12 11.22 0.02 10.82
C PRO A 12 10.80 -0.92 11.97
N CYS A 13 11.66 -1.17 12.95
CA CYS A 13 11.30 -2.01 14.10
C CYS A 13 10.32 -1.32 15.08
N PHE A 14 10.12 0.01 14.95
CA PHE A 14 9.08 0.72 15.68
C PHE A 14 7.77 0.81 14.91
N HIS A 15 7.71 0.32 13.66
CA HIS A 15 6.49 0.30 12.87
C HIS A 15 5.50 -0.72 13.45
N PRO A 16 4.24 -0.34 13.71
CA PRO A 16 3.26 -1.24 14.31
C PRO A 16 2.63 -2.17 13.25
N ARG A 17 3.45 -2.95 12.54
CA ARG A 17 3.06 -3.80 11.40
C ARG A 17 2.05 -4.89 11.76
N ARG A 18 2.02 -5.32 13.03
CA ARG A 18 1.08 -6.33 13.56
C ARG A 18 -0.15 -5.70 14.23
N ARG A 19 -0.59 -4.55 13.75
CA ARG A 19 -1.79 -3.85 14.22
C ARG A 19 -2.79 -3.65 13.09
N MET A 20 -4.05 -3.94 13.35
CA MET A 20 -5.15 -3.64 12.44
C MET A 20 -5.91 -2.42 12.95
N MET A 21 -6.08 -1.40 12.12
CA MET A 21 -7.02 -0.32 12.42
C MET A 21 -8.45 -0.85 12.19
N LEU A 22 -9.32 -0.69 13.18
CA LEU A 22 -10.73 -1.03 13.03
C LEU A 22 -11.48 0.14 12.38
N PRO A 23 -12.29 -0.11 11.34
CA PRO A 23 -13.14 0.93 10.77
C PRO A 23 -14.12 1.39 11.85
N LYS A 24 -14.22 2.71 12.06
CA LYS A 24 -15.33 3.28 12.82
C LYS A 24 -16.49 3.45 11.84
N GLU A 25 -17.69 3.02 12.25
CA GLU A 25 -18.86 2.93 11.38
C GLU A 25 -19.07 4.20 10.54
N HIS A 26 -19.04 4.02 9.22
CA HIS A 26 -19.45 4.94 8.16
C HIS A 26 -18.67 6.23 7.91
N GLU A 27 -17.84 6.73 8.81
CA GLU A 27 -16.94 7.86 8.53
C GLU A 27 -15.74 7.82 9.50
N LEU A 28 -14.51 7.95 8.96
CA LEU A 28 -13.30 8.16 9.78
C LEU A 28 -13.24 9.61 10.28
N HIS A 29 -14.37 10.15 10.75
CA HIS A 29 -14.40 11.42 11.42
C HIS A 29 -13.76 11.26 12.80
N LEU A 30 -12.62 11.93 12.97
CA LEU A 30 -11.82 12.02 14.19
C LEU A 30 -12.51 12.89 15.26
N GLU A 31 -13.83 12.78 15.46
CA GLU A 31 -14.58 13.70 16.35
C GLU A 31 -14.06 13.72 17.80
N ASP A 32 -13.38 12.66 18.23
CA ASP A 32 -12.73 12.57 19.55
C ASP A 32 -11.24 12.17 19.46
N GLY A 33 -10.65 12.26 18.25
CA GLY A 33 -9.24 11.94 17.99
C GLY A 33 -8.79 10.51 18.31
N ARG A 34 -9.70 9.61 18.70
CA ARG A 34 -9.40 8.23 19.08
C ARG A 34 -9.57 7.27 17.91
N MET A 35 -8.57 6.41 17.75
CA MET A 35 -8.51 5.45 16.66
C MET A 35 -8.31 4.04 17.21
N GLY A 36 -9.21 3.12 16.85
CA GLY A 36 -9.16 1.75 17.36
C GLY A 36 -8.15 0.89 16.61
N PHE A 37 -7.25 0.23 17.35
CA PHE A 37 -6.28 -0.72 16.83
C PHE A 37 -6.37 -2.06 17.56
N LEU A 38 -6.42 -3.16 16.83
CA LEU A 38 -6.26 -4.51 17.38
C LEU A 38 -4.79 -4.94 17.29
N ASN A 39 -4.20 -5.40 18.40
CA ASN A 39 -2.94 -6.14 18.38
C ASN A 39 -3.18 -7.56 17.88
N LEU A 40 -2.53 -7.93 16.78
CA LEU A 40 -2.67 -9.25 16.20
C LEU A 40 -1.77 -10.28 16.91
N ASP A 41 -0.77 -9.85 17.67
CA ASP A 41 0.11 -10.77 18.43
C ASP A 41 -0.53 -11.32 19.70
N ILE A 42 -1.38 -10.52 20.33
CA ILE A 42 -1.89 -10.79 21.69
C ILE A 42 -3.41 -10.58 21.79
N GLY A 43 -4.09 -10.24 20.68
CA GLY A 43 -5.53 -9.99 20.66
C GLY A 43 -5.99 -8.75 21.45
N VAL A 44 -5.08 -7.83 21.80
CA VAL A 44 -5.40 -6.67 22.66
C VAL A 44 -5.84 -5.45 21.84
N PHE A 45 -6.99 -4.88 22.18
CA PHE A 45 -7.47 -3.63 21.62
C PHE A 45 -6.80 -2.41 22.28
N VAL A 46 -6.37 -1.44 21.48
CA VAL A 46 -5.76 -0.19 21.92
C VAL A 46 -6.39 0.96 21.15
N CYS A 47 -6.74 2.04 21.85
CA CYS A 47 -7.38 3.21 21.26
C CYS A 47 -6.52 4.47 21.51
N PRO A 48 -5.36 4.62 20.84
CA PRO A 48 -4.55 5.83 20.98
C PRO A 48 -5.36 7.06 20.62
N ARG A 49 -5.15 8.13 21.39
CA ARG A 49 -5.49 9.48 20.96
C ARG A 49 -4.45 9.89 19.93
N ALA A 50 -4.83 9.89 18.66
CA ALA A 50 -4.07 10.62 17.66
C ALA A 50 -4.20 12.12 17.99
N PRO A 51 -3.14 12.93 17.78
CA PRO A 51 -3.32 14.37 17.80
C PRO A 51 -4.50 14.73 16.89
N LEU A 52 -5.40 15.58 17.36
CA LEU A 52 -6.55 16.05 16.58
C LEU A 52 -6.02 16.67 15.29
N LEU A 53 -6.20 15.94 14.20
CA LEU A 53 -5.91 16.42 12.85
C LEU A 53 -7.26 16.66 12.19
N GLU A 54 -8.01 17.62 12.74
CA GLU A 54 -9.33 18.04 12.23
C GLU A 54 -9.29 18.38 10.74
N ASP A 55 -8.13 18.86 10.28
CA ASP A 55 -7.83 19.17 8.89
C ASP A 55 -7.32 17.98 8.08
N TYR A 56 -7.34 16.73 8.53
CA TYR A 56 -6.79 15.60 7.76
C TYR A 56 -7.75 14.43 7.67
N HIS A 57 -7.73 13.76 6.51
CA HIS A 57 -8.37 12.47 6.34
C HIS A 57 -7.31 11.37 6.18
N VAL A 58 -7.67 10.17 6.63
CA VAL A 58 -6.83 8.97 6.50
C VAL A 58 -7.02 8.40 5.11
N LEU A 59 -5.92 8.22 4.38
CA LEU A 59 -5.92 7.60 3.05
C LEU A 59 -5.80 6.08 3.11
N CYS A 60 -4.85 5.57 3.91
CA CYS A 60 -4.62 4.15 4.10
C CYS A 60 -3.63 3.91 5.25
N LEU A 61 -3.50 2.65 5.66
CA LEU A 61 -2.40 2.17 6.49
C LEU A 61 -1.23 1.73 5.62
N VAL A 62 -0.01 2.06 6.04
CA VAL A 62 1.23 1.66 5.35
C VAL A 62 2.24 1.22 6.39
N GLU A 63 2.59 -0.07 6.41
CA GLU A 63 3.50 -0.63 7.42
C GLU A 63 3.04 -0.33 8.86
N GLY A 64 1.73 -0.21 9.09
CA GLY A 64 1.14 0.19 10.38
C GLY A 64 1.15 1.70 10.68
N LEU A 65 1.75 2.52 9.83
CA LEU A 65 1.66 3.98 9.90
C LEU A 65 0.42 4.48 9.17
N LEU A 66 -0.09 5.64 9.60
CA LEU A 66 -1.24 6.29 8.96
C LEU A 66 -0.74 7.22 7.87
N LEU A 67 -1.18 6.99 6.63
CA LEU A 67 -1.02 7.98 5.57
C LEU A 67 -2.20 8.93 5.58
N LEU A 68 -1.92 10.22 5.71
CA LEU A 68 -2.90 11.28 5.85
C LEU A 68 -2.75 12.30 4.72
N GLN A 69 -3.86 12.87 4.30
CA GLN A 69 -3.88 14.03 3.40
C GLN A 69 -4.71 15.15 4.03
N ARG A 70 -4.19 16.38 3.96
CA ARG A 70 -4.86 17.55 4.52
C ARG A 70 -6.13 17.89 3.73
N HIS A 71 -7.27 17.96 4.41
CA HIS A 71 -8.53 18.57 4.01
C HIS A 71 -8.34 20.06 3.70
N ARG A 72 -9.09 20.58 2.74
CA ARG A 72 -8.81 21.90 2.14
C ARG A 72 -10.03 22.80 2.27
N GLN A 73 -9.93 23.79 3.15
CA GLN A 73 -10.79 24.98 3.07
C GLN A 73 -10.13 26.03 2.17
N HIS A 74 -10.82 26.36 1.09
CA HIS A 74 -10.78 27.63 0.36
C HIS A 74 -9.56 28.14 -0.44
N ASP A 75 -8.31 27.70 -0.27
CA ASP A 75 -7.20 28.35 -1.01
C ASP A 75 -6.79 27.67 -2.33
N ASN A 76 -6.75 28.48 -3.39
CA ASN A 76 -6.89 28.06 -4.78
C ASN A 76 -5.62 27.56 -5.49
N GLU A 77 -4.47 27.39 -4.82
CA GLU A 77 -3.22 27.16 -5.59
C GLU A 77 -2.29 26.01 -5.16
N ASN A 78 -2.38 25.44 -3.95
CA ASN A 78 -1.46 24.36 -3.54
C ASN A 78 -2.19 23.11 -3.03
N GLY A 79 -1.87 21.94 -3.58
CA GLY A 79 -2.42 20.63 -3.17
C GLY A 79 -2.36 20.36 -1.66
N GLY A 80 -3.16 19.42 -1.16
CA GLY A 80 -3.12 19.05 0.26
C GLY A 80 -1.80 18.41 0.64
N ASP A 81 -1.22 18.82 1.78
CA ASP A 81 -0.03 18.19 2.35
C ASP A 81 -0.31 16.70 2.63
N VAL A 82 0.65 15.85 2.29
CA VAL A 82 0.62 14.41 2.59
C VAL A 82 1.60 14.13 3.72
N CYS A 83 1.20 13.36 4.72
CA CYS A 83 2.10 13.00 5.82
C CYS A 83 1.87 11.57 6.34
N LEU A 84 2.93 11.00 6.91
CA LEU A 84 2.86 9.76 7.68
C LEU A 84 2.77 10.12 9.16
N LEU A 85 1.80 9.55 9.86
CA LEU A 85 1.63 9.66 11.30
C LEU A 85 1.88 8.30 11.95
N HIS A 86 2.72 8.29 12.98
CA HIS A 86 2.87 7.15 13.86
C HIS A 86 1.79 7.21 14.95
N PRO A 87 0.79 6.30 14.96
CA PRO A 87 -0.40 6.43 15.80
C PRO A 87 -0.12 6.41 17.31
N PHE A 88 0.96 5.72 17.75
CA PHE A 88 1.29 5.59 19.18
C PHE A 88 2.32 6.60 19.70
N THR A 89 3.17 7.17 18.84
CA THR A 89 4.23 8.11 19.26
C THR A 89 3.89 9.55 18.88
N GLY A 90 2.89 9.76 18.02
CA GLY A 90 2.55 11.07 17.48
C GLY A 90 3.60 11.62 16.52
N SER A 91 4.62 10.83 16.14
CA SER A 91 5.65 11.28 15.21
C SER A 91 5.07 11.48 13.82
N ILE A 92 5.50 12.53 13.13
CA ILE A 92 4.98 12.91 11.81
C ILE A 92 6.14 13.08 10.82
N ALA A 93 5.99 12.51 9.63
CA ALA A 93 6.88 12.75 8.50
C ALA A 93 6.06 13.41 7.37
N LYS A 94 6.38 14.66 7.06
CA LYS A 94 5.67 15.43 6.03
C LYS A 94 6.34 15.25 4.67
N PHE A 95 5.51 15.10 3.65
CA PHE A 95 5.88 15.18 2.24
C PHE A 95 5.38 16.50 1.68
N ARG A 96 5.94 16.92 0.54
CA ARG A 96 5.43 18.08 -0.18
C ARG A 96 4.00 17.84 -0.65
N PRO A 97 3.19 18.89 -0.84
CA PRO A 97 1.85 18.73 -1.38
C PRO A 97 1.89 18.19 -2.82
N ILE A 98 0.93 17.33 -3.15
CA ILE A 98 0.72 16.84 -4.53
C ILE A 98 -0.10 17.91 -5.26
N THR A 99 0.55 18.72 -6.09
CA THR A 99 -0.11 19.83 -6.80
C THR A 99 -0.54 19.45 -8.21
N TYR A 100 -1.42 20.26 -8.82
CA TYR A 100 -1.74 20.10 -10.23
C TYR A 100 -0.50 20.16 -11.12
N ALA A 101 0.45 21.05 -10.79
CA ALA A 101 1.72 21.16 -11.52
C ALA A 101 2.56 19.87 -11.43
N THR A 102 2.52 19.20 -10.28
CA THR A 102 3.08 17.86 -10.13
C THR A 102 2.42 16.90 -11.13
N MET A 103 1.08 16.91 -11.23
CA MET A 103 0.34 15.98 -12.09
C MET A 103 0.33 16.34 -13.58
N SER A 104 0.50 17.61 -13.95
CA SER A 104 0.50 18.08 -15.35
C SER A 104 1.83 17.87 -16.06
N LEU A 105 2.94 17.77 -15.32
CA LEU A 105 4.29 17.56 -15.87
C LEU A 105 4.43 16.20 -16.60
N GLY A 106 3.50 15.26 -16.37
CA GLY A 106 3.50 13.91 -16.95
C GLY A 106 2.78 13.75 -18.31
N SER A 107 2.41 14.84 -19.00
CA SER A 107 1.58 14.80 -20.22
C SER A 107 0.17 14.20 -19.97
N ILE A 108 -0.42 14.49 -18.81
CA ILE A 108 -1.77 14.06 -18.45
C ILE A 108 -2.65 15.31 -18.43
N HIS A 109 -3.54 15.44 -19.42
CA HIS A 109 -4.54 16.50 -19.43
C HIS A 109 -5.65 16.15 -18.43
N TRP A 110 -5.50 16.64 -17.21
CA TRP A 110 -6.55 16.58 -16.20
C TRP A 110 -7.71 17.46 -16.66
N SER A 111 -8.90 16.90 -16.84
CA SER A 111 -10.06 17.72 -17.20
C SER A 111 -10.38 18.66 -16.03
N SER A 112 -10.55 19.96 -16.32
CA SER A 112 -10.95 20.97 -15.33
C SER A 112 -12.30 20.69 -14.64
N ARG A 113 -13.05 19.67 -15.11
CA ARG A 113 -14.31 19.21 -14.52
C ARG A 113 -14.16 18.31 -13.29
N MET A 114 -12.97 17.75 -13.03
CA MET A 114 -12.69 17.03 -11.80
C MET A 114 -12.06 18.02 -10.82
N GLU A 115 -12.86 18.53 -9.89
CA GLU A 115 -12.43 19.48 -8.88
C GLU A 115 -11.35 18.87 -7.96
N ARG A 116 -10.08 19.10 -8.35
CA ARG A 116 -8.84 18.97 -7.53
C ARG A 116 -8.28 17.54 -7.36
N PRO A 117 -6.95 17.40 -7.19
CA PRO A 117 -6.29 16.11 -7.02
C PRO A 117 -6.46 15.59 -5.57
N TYR A 118 -7.64 15.06 -5.27
CA TYR A 118 -7.87 14.31 -4.04
C TYR A 118 -7.50 12.85 -4.24
N LEU A 119 -6.74 12.29 -3.29
CA LEU A 119 -6.49 10.85 -3.27
C LEU A 119 -7.71 10.19 -2.62
N SER A 120 -8.49 9.45 -3.39
CA SER A 120 -9.69 8.80 -2.86
C SER A 120 -9.32 7.60 -1.98
N LEU A 121 -9.92 7.52 -0.80
CA LEU A 121 -9.85 6.37 0.10
C LEU A 121 -10.19 5.08 -0.67
N GLY A 122 -9.36 4.04 -0.52
CA GLY A 122 -9.53 2.75 -1.18
C GLY A 122 -9.15 2.70 -2.67
N ARG A 123 -8.75 3.83 -3.29
CA ARG A 123 -8.25 3.88 -4.68
C ARG A 123 -6.75 4.11 -4.78
N VAL A 124 -6.05 4.00 -3.67
CA VAL A 124 -4.59 4.11 -3.58
C VAL A 124 -4.01 2.87 -2.91
N THR A 125 -2.90 2.38 -3.44
CA THR A 125 -2.04 1.42 -2.74
C THR A 125 -0.69 2.04 -2.53
N THR A 126 -0.14 1.92 -1.35
CA THR A 126 1.05 2.66 -0.97
C THR A 126 2.09 1.75 -0.34
N SER A 127 3.36 2.08 -0.52
CA SER A 127 4.45 1.35 0.11
C SER A 127 5.48 2.33 0.67
N LEU A 128 6.08 1.96 1.79
CA LEU A 128 7.07 2.77 2.48
C LEU A 128 8.40 2.04 2.50
N SER A 129 9.45 2.72 2.04
CA SER A 129 10.84 2.28 2.21
C SER A 129 11.63 3.34 2.96
N ILE A 130 12.71 2.94 3.61
CA ILE A 130 13.65 3.85 4.26
C ILE A 130 14.96 3.81 3.46
N GLY A 131 15.34 4.94 2.87
CA GLY A 131 16.58 5.07 2.09
C GLY A 131 17.84 5.00 2.96
N ALA A 132 19.01 4.91 2.32
CA ALA A 132 20.31 4.75 2.98
C ALA A 132 20.62 5.85 4.03
N GLU A 133 20.14 7.08 3.81
CA GLU A 133 20.29 8.20 4.74
C GLU A 133 19.15 8.30 5.77
N ARG A 134 18.44 7.19 6.03
CA ARG A 134 17.32 7.16 6.97
C ARG A 134 16.17 8.11 6.57
N VAL A 135 16.01 8.31 5.27
CA VAL A 135 14.97 9.18 4.70
C VAL A 135 13.79 8.32 4.28
N PRO A 136 12.58 8.56 4.82
CA PRO A 136 11.38 7.88 4.37
C PRO A 136 11.10 8.21 2.90
N MET A 137 10.83 7.16 2.13
CA MET A 137 10.41 7.22 0.74
C MET A 137 9.06 6.54 0.62
N LEU A 138 8.09 7.29 0.11
CA LEU A 138 6.72 6.84 -0.06
C LEU A 138 6.45 6.65 -1.55
N MET A 139 5.97 5.46 -1.92
CA MET A 139 5.37 5.23 -3.24
C MET A 139 3.85 5.16 -3.08
N ILE A 140 3.13 5.87 -3.95
CA ILE A 140 1.68 5.89 -4.02
C ILE A 140 1.27 5.47 -5.43
N MET A 141 0.61 4.33 -5.53
CA MET A 141 0.01 3.87 -6.77
C MET A 141 -1.38 4.48 -6.94
N LEU A 142 -1.55 5.23 -8.02
CA LEU A 142 -2.81 5.88 -8.37
C LEU A 142 -3.54 5.01 -9.39
N LEU A 143 -4.58 4.30 -8.95
CA LEU A 143 -5.31 3.38 -9.81
C LEU A 143 -6.02 4.10 -10.95
N ASP A 144 -6.53 5.31 -10.69
CA ASP A 144 -7.27 6.10 -11.70
C ASP A 144 -6.40 6.62 -12.84
N LEU A 145 -5.09 6.73 -12.59
CA LEU A 145 -4.14 7.27 -13.54
C LEU A 145 -3.19 6.24 -14.09
N SER A 146 -3.31 4.99 -13.64
CA SER A 146 -2.41 3.94 -14.11
C SER A 146 -0.93 4.29 -13.91
N ARG A 147 -0.60 5.05 -12.85
CA ARG A 147 0.76 5.55 -12.57
C ARG A 147 1.15 5.46 -11.10
N VAL A 148 2.45 5.50 -10.86
CA VAL A 148 3.02 5.51 -9.52
C VAL A 148 3.68 6.86 -9.25
N LEU A 149 3.26 7.48 -8.15
CA LEU A 149 3.87 8.63 -7.52
C LEU A 149 4.93 8.18 -6.53
N PHE A 150 6.03 8.91 -6.43
CA PHE A 150 6.99 8.69 -5.36
C PHE A 150 7.68 9.98 -4.93
N ALA A 151 8.01 10.03 -3.64
CA ALA A 151 8.78 11.11 -3.06
C ALA A 151 9.47 10.66 -1.78
N THR A 152 10.58 11.32 -1.45
CA THR A 152 11.19 11.31 -0.13
C THR A 152 10.76 12.53 0.67
N THR A 153 10.94 12.50 1.99
CA THR A 153 10.71 13.68 2.84
C THR A 153 11.70 14.84 2.57
N LYS A 154 12.78 14.59 1.83
CA LYS A 154 13.75 15.60 1.41
C LYS A 154 13.46 16.19 0.02
N ASP A 155 12.58 15.56 -0.75
CA ASP A 155 12.33 15.99 -2.13
C ASP A 155 11.56 17.32 -2.17
N LYS A 156 11.85 18.13 -3.18
CA LYS A 156 11.16 19.41 -3.41
C LYS A 156 9.79 19.24 -4.06
N GLN A 157 9.58 18.13 -4.77
CA GLN A 157 8.37 17.79 -5.50
C GLN A 157 8.25 16.28 -5.62
N TRP A 158 7.04 15.78 -5.91
CA TRP A 158 6.88 14.37 -6.25
C TRP A 158 7.32 14.08 -7.67
N SER A 159 7.75 12.85 -7.88
CA SER A 159 8.09 12.31 -9.20
C SER A 159 7.07 11.23 -9.59
N PHE A 160 6.97 10.95 -10.89
CA PHE A 160 6.05 9.96 -11.45
C PHE A 160 6.79 8.88 -12.22
N SER A 161 6.15 7.72 -12.32
CA SER A 161 6.50 6.74 -13.34
C SER A 161 6.41 7.35 -14.74
N ALA A 162 7.47 7.14 -15.52
CA ALA A 162 7.47 7.41 -16.96
C ALA A 162 6.58 6.40 -17.72
N TRP A 163 6.37 5.23 -17.13
CA TRP A 163 5.51 4.16 -17.62
C TRP A 163 4.12 4.21 -16.99
N THR A 164 3.17 3.59 -17.67
CA THR A 164 1.80 3.35 -17.19
C THR A 164 1.56 1.85 -17.03
N PHE A 165 0.52 1.47 -16.29
CA PHE A 165 0.08 0.08 -16.11
C PHE A 165 -1.43 -0.05 -16.26
N SER A 166 -1.97 -1.22 -16.53
CA SER A 166 -3.42 -1.44 -16.57
C SER A 166 -3.89 -2.06 -15.25
N PRO A 167 -4.47 -1.28 -14.31
CA PRO A 167 -4.96 -1.82 -13.05
C PRO A 167 -6.19 -2.71 -13.21
N ASP A 168 -6.85 -2.67 -14.37
CA ASP A 168 -8.11 -3.36 -14.59
C ASP A 168 -8.04 -4.81 -14.14
N ASN A 169 -8.91 -5.15 -13.19
CA ASN A 169 -9.04 -6.48 -12.61
C ASN A 169 -7.82 -6.99 -11.81
N SER A 170 -6.86 -6.13 -11.47
CA SER A 170 -5.67 -6.49 -10.69
C SER A 170 -5.89 -6.39 -9.18
N ILE A 171 -5.24 -7.27 -8.41
CA ILE A 171 -5.17 -7.16 -6.94
C ILE A 171 -3.80 -6.65 -6.56
N ILE A 172 -3.76 -5.67 -5.67
CA ILE A 172 -2.54 -4.91 -5.39
C ILE A 172 -2.33 -4.88 -3.88
N SER A 173 -1.09 -5.17 -3.48
CA SER A 173 -0.65 -5.16 -2.09
C SER A 173 0.76 -4.56 -2.01
N SER A 174 1.16 -4.13 -0.83
CA SER A 174 2.51 -3.67 -0.58
C SER A 174 3.14 -4.45 0.55
N SER A 175 4.46 -4.59 0.49
CA SER A 175 5.26 -5.16 1.58
C SER A 175 6.70 -4.65 1.45
N LYS A 176 7.29 -4.23 2.56
CA LYS A 176 8.70 -3.84 2.68
C LYS A 176 9.16 -2.85 1.62
N GLY A 177 8.31 -1.86 1.35
CA GLY A 177 8.62 -0.78 0.38
C GLY A 177 8.53 -1.19 -1.09
N LYS A 178 7.91 -2.34 -1.39
CA LYS A 178 7.60 -2.78 -2.75
C LYS A 178 6.09 -2.83 -2.93
N ILE A 179 5.65 -2.75 -4.17
CA ILE A 179 4.26 -2.97 -4.56
C ILE A 179 4.19 -4.23 -5.42
N TYR A 180 3.25 -5.11 -5.09
CA TYR A 180 2.99 -6.34 -5.82
C TYR A 180 1.62 -6.24 -6.48
N MET A 181 1.53 -6.66 -7.73
CA MET A 181 0.29 -6.67 -8.49
C MET A 181 0.04 -8.08 -9.04
N LEU A 182 -1.13 -8.61 -8.77
CA LEU A 182 -1.65 -9.81 -9.39
C LEU A 182 -2.55 -9.40 -10.56
N GLN A 183 -2.09 -9.64 -11.79
CA GLN A 183 -2.92 -9.41 -12.97
C GLN A 183 -3.79 -10.64 -13.22
N LYS A 184 -5.11 -10.45 -13.23
CA LYS A 184 -6.04 -11.53 -13.56
C LYS A 184 -6.07 -11.77 -15.07
N PRO A 185 -6.18 -13.03 -15.52
CA PRO A 185 -6.36 -13.33 -16.93
C PRO A 185 -7.59 -12.60 -17.48
N THR A 186 -7.42 -11.85 -18.56
CA THR A 186 -8.53 -11.33 -19.36
C THR A 186 -8.90 -12.38 -20.40
N SER A 187 -10.16 -12.39 -20.86
CA SER A 187 -10.66 -13.37 -21.83
C SER A 187 -9.95 -13.33 -23.20
N SER A 188 -9.08 -12.35 -23.45
CA SER A 188 -8.45 -12.08 -24.74
C SER A 188 -6.92 -12.16 -24.76
N SER A 189 -6.23 -12.32 -23.63
CA SER A 189 -4.76 -12.45 -23.61
C SER A 189 -4.31 -13.37 -22.49
N SER A 190 -3.56 -14.42 -22.88
CA SER A 190 -2.86 -15.39 -22.03
C SER A 190 -3.61 -15.79 -20.74
N ASP A 191 -4.17 -16.99 -20.71
CA ASP A 191 -4.83 -17.59 -19.53
C ASP A 191 -3.90 -17.82 -18.31
N GLU A 192 -2.71 -17.20 -18.30
CA GLU A 192 -1.71 -17.33 -17.25
C GLU A 192 -1.88 -16.24 -16.20
N LEU A 193 -1.77 -16.64 -14.94
CA LEU A 193 -1.76 -15.72 -13.82
C LEU A 193 -0.34 -15.15 -13.67
N GLN A 194 -0.23 -13.83 -13.72
CA GLN A 194 1.05 -13.12 -13.61
C GLN A 194 1.11 -12.28 -12.34
N ILE A 195 2.25 -12.37 -11.65
CA ILE A 195 2.56 -11.53 -10.49
C ILE A 195 3.66 -10.56 -10.90
N PHE A 196 3.39 -9.28 -10.76
CA PHE A 196 4.32 -8.19 -11.00
C PHE A 196 4.83 -7.63 -9.67
N GLN A 197 6.05 -7.12 -9.70
CA GLN A 197 6.68 -6.37 -8.62
C GLN A 197 7.14 -5.01 -9.14
N ILE A 198 6.89 -3.98 -8.34
CA ILE A 198 7.41 -2.63 -8.51
C ILE A 198 8.35 -2.37 -7.33
N ASP A 199 9.63 -2.25 -7.64
CA ASP A 199 10.68 -1.91 -6.68
C ASP A 199 10.76 -0.38 -6.48
N PRO A 200 11.22 0.09 -5.31
CA PRO A 200 11.41 1.51 -5.07
C PRO A 200 12.43 2.12 -6.05
N PRO A 201 12.29 3.41 -6.40
CA PRO A 201 13.24 4.09 -7.27
C PRO A 201 14.63 4.10 -6.67
N HIS A 202 15.64 3.87 -7.52
CA HIS A 202 17.04 3.92 -7.14
C HIS A 202 17.65 5.26 -7.53
N HIS A 203 18.38 5.87 -6.60
CA HIS A 203 19.24 7.01 -6.91
C HIS A 203 20.59 6.46 -7.41
N GLU A 204 20.84 6.57 -8.71
CA GLU A 204 22.17 6.33 -9.25
C GLU A 204 23.01 7.57 -9.02
N LYS A 205 24.09 7.41 -8.24
CA LYS A 205 25.13 8.43 -8.07
C LYS A 205 26.17 8.26 -9.16
N THR A 206 25.97 8.90 -10.30
CA THR A 206 27.03 9.08 -11.30
C THR A 206 27.81 10.35 -10.95
N PRO A 207 29.15 10.39 -11.06
CA PRO A 207 29.92 11.60 -10.77
C PRO A 207 29.40 12.79 -11.59
N GLY A 208 28.86 13.80 -10.91
CA GLY A 208 28.30 15.01 -11.52
C GLY A 208 26.79 15.01 -11.79
N PHE A 209 26.09 13.87 -11.72
CA PHE A 209 24.64 13.78 -11.96
C PHE A 209 23.95 12.81 -10.99
N ILE A 210 22.89 13.28 -10.33
CA ILE A 210 21.96 12.42 -9.59
C ILE A 210 20.83 12.08 -10.54
N SER A 211 20.76 10.83 -11.00
CA SER A 211 19.64 10.32 -11.80
C SER A 211 18.78 9.41 -10.93
N THR A 212 17.48 9.66 -10.90
CA THR A 212 16.50 8.74 -10.32
C THR A 212 16.04 7.77 -11.39
N SER A 213 16.44 6.51 -11.26
CA SER A 213 15.98 5.43 -12.12
C SER A 213 14.78 4.76 -11.48
N PHE A 214 13.62 4.82 -12.14
CA PHE A 214 12.40 4.15 -11.68
C PHE A 214 11.89 3.16 -12.72
N GLN A 215 12.17 1.89 -12.46
CA GLN A 215 11.96 0.80 -13.41
C GLN A 215 10.46 0.45 -13.56
N PRO A 216 10.03 -0.02 -14.75
CA PRO A 216 8.68 -0.52 -14.95
C PRO A 216 8.40 -1.79 -14.12
N PRO A 217 7.13 -2.17 -13.93
CA PRO A 217 6.77 -3.38 -13.22
C PRO A 217 7.42 -4.61 -13.86
N LYS A 218 8.06 -5.45 -13.05
CA LYS A 218 8.70 -6.68 -13.49
C LYS A 218 7.80 -7.87 -13.18
N VAL A 219 7.58 -8.76 -14.16
CA VAL A 219 6.98 -10.07 -13.90
C VAL A 219 7.95 -10.89 -13.05
N ILE A 220 7.50 -11.32 -11.88
CA ILE A 220 8.29 -12.13 -10.94
C ILE A 220 7.81 -13.58 -10.88
N ALA A 221 6.57 -13.86 -11.24
CA ALA A 221 6.04 -15.22 -11.33
C ALA A 221 4.95 -15.33 -12.40
N THR A 222 4.93 -16.47 -13.08
CA THR A 222 3.90 -16.83 -14.06
C THR A 222 3.37 -18.21 -13.75
N CYS A 223 2.05 -18.33 -13.58
CA CYS A 223 1.39 -19.59 -13.27
C CYS A 223 0.50 -20.00 -14.45
N ALA A 224 0.79 -21.16 -15.03
CA ALA A 224 0.02 -21.71 -16.15
C ALA A 224 -1.46 -21.93 -15.79
N LYS A 225 -2.32 -21.82 -16.80
CA LYS A 225 -3.76 -22.05 -16.70
C LYS A 225 -4.08 -23.37 -15.98
N GLY A 226 -5.06 -23.35 -15.09
CA GLY A 226 -5.56 -24.53 -14.40
C GLY A 226 -4.74 -24.99 -13.19
N LYS A 227 -3.56 -24.38 -12.95
CA LYS A 227 -2.83 -24.62 -11.69
C LYS A 227 -3.40 -23.81 -10.52
N ILE A 228 -4.00 -22.65 -10.81
CA ILE A 228 -4.46 -21.66 -9.83
C ILE A 228 -5.79 -21.08 -10.36
N HIS A 229 -6.91 -21.28 -9.64
CA HIS A 229 -8.27 -20.87 -10.04
C HIS A 229 -8.75 -19.57 -9.39
N THR A 230 -9.03 -18.52 -10.18
CA THR A 230 -9.54 -17.25 -9.65
C THR A 230 -10.93 -17.40 -9.00
N PRO A 231 -11.28 -16.55 -8.01
CA PRO A 231 -10.58 -15.36 -7.52
C PRO A 231 -9.51 -15.65 -6.45
N PHE A 232 -8.38 -14.95 -6.50
CA PHE A 232 -7.38 -14.91 -5.41
C PHE A 232 -7.31 -13.51 -4.80
N GLU A 233 -6.69 -13.42 -3.64
CA GLU A 233 -6.20 -12.19 -3.04
C GLU A 233 -4.70 -12.29 -2.80
N LEU A 234 -4.03 -11.14 -2.89
CA LEU A 234 -2.63 -11.02 -2.54
C LEU A 234 -2.54 -10.38 -1.16
N ILE A 235 -1.75 -10.97 -0.27
CA ILE A 235 -1.76 -10.62 1.15
C ILE A 235 -0.34 -10.62 1.69
N GLU A 236 -0.04 -9.75 2.67
CA GLU A 236 1.22 -9.80 3.42
C GLU A 236 0.99 -10.52 4.75
N CYS A 237 1.82 -11.51 5.06
CA CYS A 237 1.81 -12.27 6.31
C CYS A 237 3.25 -12.41 6.81
N ASP A 238 3.58 -11.86 7.97
CA ASP A 238 4.94 -11.91 8.54
C ASP A 238 6.05 -11.49 7.60
N SER A 239 5.75 -10.48 6.77
CA SER A 239 6.62 -10.00 5.71
C SER A 239 6.90 -10.97 4.56
N GLU A 240 6.10 -12.03 4.45
CA GLU A 240 6.00 -12.87 3.27
C GLU A 240 4.73 -12.52 2.50
N MET A 241 4.86 -12.40 1.18
CA MET A 241 3.70 -12.24 0.31
C MET A 241 3.07 -13.61 0.04
N LEU A 242 1.78 -13.72 0.29
CA LEU A 242 0.99 -14.93 0.08
C LEU A 242 -0.14 -14.66 -0.92
N LEU A 243 -0.45 -15.68 -1.71
CA LEU A 243 -1.59 -15.71 -2.61
C LEU A 243 -2.66 -16.63 -2.01
N VAL A 244 -3.86 -16.11 -1.75
CA VAL A 244 -4.92 -16.83 -1.05
C VAL A 244 -6.21 -16.86 -1.85
N GLY A 245 -6.82 -18.03 -1.98
CA GLY A 245 -8.06 -18.18 -2.75
C GLY A 245 -8.59 -19.61 -2.70
N PRO A 246 -9.68 -19.90 -3.40
CA PRO A 246 -10.30 -21.22 -3.39
C PRO A 246 -9.42 -22.24 -4.11
N SER A 247 -9.47 -23.49 -3.67
CA SER A 247 -8.72 -24.59 -4.29
C SER A 247 -9.24 -24.91 -5.69
N SER A 248 -10.52 -24.65 -5.94
CA SER A 248 -11.18 -24.81 -7.24
C SER A 248 -12.49 -24.01 -7.27
N HIS A 249 -13.08 -23.81 -8.46
CA HIS A 249 -14.33 -23.05 -8.62
C HIS A 249 -15.54 -23.60 -7.83
N HIS A 250 -15.49 -24.86 -7.43
CA HIS A 250 -16.59 -25.55 -6.73
C HIS A 250 -16.24 -25.91 -5.29
N SER A 251 -15.07 -25.48 -4.80
CA SER A 251 -14.58 -25.85 -3.48
C SER A 251 -14.65 -24.67 -2.53
N ASN A 252 -15.20 -24.92 -1.34
CA ASN A 252 -15.15 -23.98 -0.22
C ASN A 252 -13.80 -24.01 0.51
N ARG A 253 -12.87 -24.89 0.09
CA ARG A 253 -11.54 -24.99 0.70
C ARG A 253 -10.64 -23.90 0.15
N THR A 254 -10.17 -23.04 1.05
CA THR A 254 -9.12 -22.06 0.76
C THR A 254 -7.75 -22.72 0.70
N VAL A 255 -6.93 -22.32 -0.27
CA VAL A 255 -5.51 -22.65 -0.39
C VAL A 255 -4.68 -21.39 -0.34
N VAL A 256 -3.46 -21.54 0.17
CA VAL A 256 -2.50 -20.46 0.31
C VAL A 256 -1.21 -20.86 -0.38
N TYR A 257 -0.64 -20.00 -1.20
CA TYR A 257 0.65 -20.18 -1.85
C TYR A 257 1.62 -19.09 -1.41
N ARG A 258 2.89 -19.45 -1.19
CA ARG A 258 3.94 -18.44 -1.01
C ARG A 258 4.32 -17.87 -2.36
N VAL A 259 4.32 -16.55 -2.50
CA VAL A 259 4.79 -15.89 -3.73
C VAL A 259 6.26 -16.26 -4.01
N ALA A 260 7.08 -16.42 -2.97
CA ALA A 260 8.46 -16.89 -3.11
C ALA A 260 8.58 -18.26 -3.80
N ASP A 261 7.67 -19.21 -3.50
CA ASP A 261 7.66 -20.51 -4.16
C ASP A 261 7.20 -20.38 -5.63
N LEU A 262 6.21 -19.52 -5.89
CA LEU A 262 5.72 -19.25 -7.25
C LEU A 262 6.80 -18.61 -8.14
N ILE A 263 7.62 -17.71 -7.60
CA ILE A 263 8.80 -17.13 -8.30
C ILE A 263 9.76 -18.24 -8.74
N LEU A 264 9.92 -19.28 -7.92
CA LEU A 264 10.75 -20.45 -8.22
C LEU A 264 10.03 -21.50 -9.10
N GLY A 265 8.84 -21.19 -9.61
CA GLY A 265 8.02 -22.10 -10.42
C GLY A 265 7.35 -23.24 -9.63
N ARG A 266 7.36 -23.18 -8.30
CA ARG A 266 6.80 -24.21 -7.42
C ARG A 266 5.40 -23.83 -6.99
N VAL A 267 4.41 -24.52 -7.55
CA VAL A 267 2.99 -24.34 -7.17
C VAL A 267 2.62 -25.36 -6.10
N VAL A 268 3.02 -25.09 -4.86
CA VAL A 268 2.78 -25.99 -3.72
C VAL A 268 1.98 -25.24 -2.65
N PRO A 269 0.77 -25.71 -2.29
CA PRO A 269 0.00 -25.10 -1.21
C PRO A 269 0.74 -25.19 0.13
N LEU A 270 0.68 -24.12 0.93
CA LEU A 270 1.14 -24.13 2.32
C LEU A 270 0.32 -25.14 3.14
N LYS A 271 1.04 -25.92 3.95
CA LYS A 271 0.44 -26.91 4.85
C LYS A 271 0.04 -26.31 6.21
N SER A 272 0.74 -25.27 6.64
CA SER A 272 0.52 -24.57 7.89
C SER A 272 1.01 -23.13 7.73
N LEU A 273 0.34 -22.21 8.41
CA LEU A 273 0.74 -20.81 8.52
C LEU A 273 1.67 -20.56 9.73
N GLY A 274 1.91 -21.59 10.56
CA GLY A 274 2.81 -21.49 11.71
C GLY A 274 2.20 -20.76 12.91
N GLY A 275 0.94 -21.07 13.25
CA GLY A 275 0.20 -20.43 14.36
C GLY A 275 -0.57 -19.17 13.94
N ASN A 276 -0.22 -18.61 12.79
CA ASN A 276 -0.85 -17.50 12.11
C ASN A 276 -2.26 -17.82 11.56
N ALA A 277 -3.21 -16.89 11.65
CA ALA A 277 -4.58 -17.02 11.15
C ALA A 277 -4.94 -15.87 10.21
N LEU A 278 -5.47 -16.17 9.03
CA LEU A 278 -5.78 -15.17 8.01
C LEU A 278 -7.22 -14.65 8.13
N LEU A 279 -7.40 -13.36 8.39
CA LEU A 279 -8.65 -12.63 8.17
C LEU A 279 -8.69 -12.21 6.71
N ILE A 280 -9.71 -12.61 5.96
CA ILE A 280 -9.84 -12.32 4.54
C ILE A 280 -11.28 -11.89 4.28
N ASP A 281 -11.46 -10.65 3.82
CA ASP A 281 -12.76 -10.19 3.35
C ASP A 281 -12.89 -10.51 1.86
N ILE A 282 -13.48 -11.67 1.56
CA ILE A 282 -13.78 -12.06 0.17
C ILE A 282 -15.13 -11.44 -0.22
N ALA A 283 -15.20 -10.12 -0.25
CA ALA A 283 -16.36 -9.42 -0.79
C ALA A 283 -16.31 -9.45 -2.33
N SER A 284 -17.30 -10.09 -2.94
CA SER A 284 -17.63 -9.87 -4.35
C SER A 284 -18.08 -8.41 -4.51
N SER A 285 -17.17 -7.56 -4.96
CA SER A 285 -17.37 -6.14 -5.25
C SER A 285 -17.64 -5.23 -4.03
N GLN A 286 -16.84 -4.16 -3.92
CA GLN A 286 -17.09 -2.95 -3.12
C GLN A 286 -16.81 -2.93 -1.61
N SER A 287 -15.77 -3.59 -1.08
CA SER A 287 -15.21 -3.20 0.24
C SER A 287 -13.90 -2.42 0.09
N VAL A 288 -13.85 -1.27 0.76
CA VAL A 288 -12.91 -0.14 0.56
C VAL A 288 -11.60 -0.30 1.33
N ILE A 289 -11.48 -1.32 2.18
CA ILE A 289 -10.26 -1.61 2.95
C ILE A 289 -9.98 -3.11 2.86
N LYS A 290 -9.13 -3.50 1.92
CA LYS A 290 -8.58 -4.85 1.85
C LYS A 290 -7.38 -4.94 2.78
N SER A 291 -7.60 -5.36 4.01
CA SER A 291 -6.53 -5.80 4.91
C SER A 291 -6.74 -7.28 5.18
N SER A 292 -5.93 -8.10 4.52
CA SER A 292 -5.86 -9.53 4.75
C SER A 292 -4.72 -9.83 5.71
N LEU A 293 -5.01 -10.47 6.85
CA LEU A 293 -4.17 -10.36 8.04
C LEU A 293 -3.92 -11.67 8.73
N SER A 294 -2.68 -11.92 9.11
CA SER A 294 -2.21 -13.04 9.91
C SER A 294 -2.27 -12.77 11.43
N VAL A 295 -2.86 -13.66 12.21
CA VAL A 295 -2.95 -13.64 13.68
C VAL A 295 -2.23 -14.86 14.25
N ALA A 296 -1.06 -14.71 14.86
CA ALA A 296 -0.40 -15.81 15.57
C ALA A 296 -1.10 -16.06 16.91
N PHE A 297 -1.53 -17.30 17.17
CA PHE A 297 -1.88 -17.78 18.52
C PHE A 297 -0.70 -18.51 19.17
#